data_AF-A0A7W0L1S7-F1
#
_entry.id   AF-A0A7W0L1S7-F1
#
_cell.length_a   1.000
_cell.length_b   1.000
_cell.length_c   1.000
_cell.angle_alpha   90.00
_cell.angle_beta   90.00
_cell.angle_gamma   90.00
#
_symmetry.space_group_name_H-M   'P 1'
#
loop_
_entity.id
_entity.type
_entity.pdbx_description
1 polymer ?
#
loop_
_entity_poly.entity_id
_entity_poly.type
_entity_poly.pdbx_seq_one_letter_code
_entity_poly.pdbx_strand_id
1 'polypeptide(L)'
;MAGEPLHLETHGIDLGYVELYRYPPGPGGEVPKHAHAEYQFCFSVDFPGEYNYRGERHPVPVQSVSVIHPGEVHAARDLDDRQ
;
A
#
# COMPACT_ATOMS: atom_id res chain seq x y z
N MET A 1 -18.26 1.72 10.25
CA MET A 1 -17.64 1.56 11.58
C MET A 1 -16.20 2.00 11.43
N ALA A 2 -15.80 3.08 12.09
CA ALA A 2 -14.48 3.68 11.93
C ALA A 2 -13.44 2.69 12.47
N GLY A 3 -12.62 2.12 11.58
CA GLY A 3 -11.48 1.30 11.95
C GLY A 3 -10.43 2.14 12.67
N GLU A 4 -9.73 1.53 13.62
CA GLU A 4 -8.65 2.17 14.37
C GLU A 4 -7.61 2.86 13.46
N PRO A 5 -6.95 3.92 13.93
CA PRO A 5 -6.04 4.68 13.09
C PRO A 5 -4.89 3.82 12.59
N LEU A 6 -4.63 3.91 11.29
CA LEU A 6 -3.39 3.47 10.66
C LEU A 6 -2.21 3.99 11.47
N HIS A 7 -1.36 3.12 12.00
CA HIS A 7 -0.10 3.59 12.56
C HIS A 7 0.83 3.88 11.39
N LEU A 8 0.94 5.17 11.06
CA LEU A 8 1.84 5.70 10.05
C LEU A 8 3.01 6.35 10.77
N GLU A 9 4.21 5.80 10.54
CA GLU A 9 5.45 6.41 10.96
C GLU A 9 6.17 6.93 9.71
N THR A 10 6.27 8.26 9.57
CA THR A 10 6.90 8.92 8.42
C THR A 10 8.23 9.53 8.83
N HIS A 11 9.29 9.16 8.12
CA HIS A 11 10.61 9.78 8.26
C HIS A 11 11.04 10.42 6.95
N GLY A 12 11.37 11.72 7.00
CA GLY A 12 12.02 12.41 5.89
C GLY A 12 13.49 12.02 5.81
N ILE A 13 13.94 11.66 4.62
CA ILE A 13 15.35 11.48 4.27
C ILE A 13 15.66 12.38 3.06
N ASP A 14 16.93 12.69 2.80
CA ASP A 14 17.32 13.56 1.66
C ASP A 14 16.84 13.04 0.29
N LEU A 15 16.41 11.78 0.22
CA LEU A 15 15.94 11.09 -0.99
C LEU A 15 14.41 10.89 -1.06
N GLY A 16 13.63 11.29 -0.05
CA GLY A 16 12.17 11.12 -0.03
C GLY A 16 11.56 10.85 1.35
N TYR A 17 10.37 10.25 1.38
CA TYR A 17 9.68 9.83 2.60
C TYR A 17 9.70 8.32 2.73
N VAL A 18 9.96 7.83 3.93
CA VAL A 18 9.74 6.42 4.30
C VAL A 18 8.54 6.34 5.21
N GLU A 19 7.60 5.48 4.85
CA GLU A 19 6.37 5.25 5.59
C GLU A 19 6.27 3.78 5.99
N LEU A 20 6.05 3.52 7.27
CA LEU A 20 5.71 2.18 7.77
C LEU A 20 4.23 2.12 8.08
N TYR A 21 3.55 1.16 7.47
CA TYR A 21 2.13 0.91 7.65
C TYR A 21 1.92 -0.35 8.50
N ARG A 22 1.22 -0.20 9.61
CA ARG A 22 0.67 -1.34 10.39
C ARG A 22 -0.83 -1.21 10.47
N TYR A 23 -1.52 -2.16 9.84
CA TYR A 23 -2.97 -2.22 9.82
C TYR A 23 -3.47 -3.04 11.01
N PRO A 24 -4.47 -2.56 11.77
CA PRO A 24 -5.09 -3.36 12.83
C PRO A 24 -5.89 -4.54 12.22
N PRO A 25 -6.24 -5.55 13.03
CA PRO A 25 -7.19 -6.59 12.64
C PRO A 25 -8.49 -5.97 12.14
N GLY A 26 -9.10 -6.59 11.13
CA GLY A 26 -10.32 -6.07 10.52
C GLY A 26 -10.56 -6.58 9.10
N PRO A 27 -11.69 -6.19 8.49
CA PRO A 27 -12.05 -6.68 7.19
C PRO A 27 -11.02 -6.28 6.13
N GLY A 28 -10.80 -7.17 5.16
CA GLY A 28 -10.07 -6.82 3.95
C GLY A 28 -10.73 -5.64 3.24
N GLY A 29 -9.94 -4.80 2.57
CA GLY A 29 -10.45 -3.57 1.97
C GLY A 29 -9.56 -3.04 0.87
N GLU A 30 -10.12 -2.14 0.06
CA GLU A 30 -9.38 -1.41 -0.96
C GLU A 30 -9.24 0.06 -0.54
N VAL A 31 -8.02 0.57 -0.61
CA VAL A 31 -7.79 2.01 -0.41
C VAL A 31 -8.31 2.80 -1.61
N PRO A 32 -8.76 4.06 -1.43
CA PRO A 32 -9.15 4.89 -2.56
C PRO A 32 -8.04 5.02 -3.60
N LYS A 33 -8.43 5.01 -4.88
CA LYS A 33 -7.51 5.24 -6.01
C LYS A 33 -6.90 6.63 -5.91
N HIS A 34 -5.59 6.70 -6.11
CA HIS A 34 -4.83 7.95 -6.06
C HIS A 34 -3.56 7.85 -6.91
N ALA A 35 -2.85 8.96 -7.06
CA ALA A 35 -1.58 9.04 -7.75
C ALA A 35 -0.67 10.07 -7.07
N HIS A 36 0.64 9.90 -7.22
CA HIS A 36 1.67 10.78 -6.68
C HIS A 36 2.61 11.25 -7.79
N ALA A 37 3.34 12.34 -7.57
CA ALA A 37 4.31 12.85 -8.54
C ALA A 37 5.66 12.10 -8.46
N GLU A 38 5.88 11.41 -7.35
CA GLU A 38 7.08 10.67 -7.02
C GLU A 38 6.97 9.19 -7.41
N TYR A 39 8.12 8.51 -7.48
CA TYR A 39 8.12 7.05 -7.46
C TYR A 39 7.73 6.56 -6.07
N GLN A 40 6.89 5.53 -6.01
CA GLN A 40 6.59 4.81 -4.78
C GLN A 40 7.17 3.40 -4.84
N PHE A 41 8.01 3.08 -3.86
CA PHE A 41 8.55 1.74 -3.64
C PHE A 41 7.88 1.15 -2.41
N CYS A 42 7.23 0.01 -2.56
CA CYS A 42 6.53 -0.65 -1.45
C CYS A 42 7.13 -2.03 -1.24
N PHE A 43 7.66 -2.28 -0.04
CA PHE A 43 8.05 -3.62 0.39
C PHE A 43 6.92 -4.23 1.20
N SER A 44 6.27 -5.26 0.66
CA SER A 44 5.26 -6.02 1.39
C SER A 44 5.96 -6.99 2.35
N VAL A 45 5.79 -6.79 3.66
CA VAL A 45 6.43 -7.62 4.69
C VAL A 45 5.57 -8.87 4.95
N ASP A 46 4.32 -8.65 5.31
CA ASP A 46 3.33 -9.65 5.74
C ASP A 46 1.95 -9.40 5.10
N PHE A 47 1.93 -8.68 3.98
CA PHE A 47 0.73 -8.22 3.31
C PHE A 47 0.48 -8.96 1.98
N PRO A 48 -0.28 -10.08 1.98
CA PRO A 48 -0.76 -10.68 0.74
C PRO A 48 -1.95 -9.87 0.21
N GLY A 49 -1.71 -9.10 -0.86
CA GLY A 49 -2.76 -8.25 -1.44
C GLY A 49 -2.61 -8.07 -2.93
N GLU A 50 -3.26 -7.04 -3.47
CA GLU A 50 -3.17 -6.66 -4.88
C GLU A 50 -2.99 -5.15 -5.03
N TYR A 51 -2.34 -4.73 -6.10
CA TYR A 51 -2.43 -3.37 -6.62
C TYR A 51 -3.33 -3.32 -7.85
N ASN A 52 -4.22 -2.33 -7.93
CA ASN A 52 -4.64 -1.82 -9.24
C ASN A 52 -3.50 -0.97 -9.80
N TYR A 53 -2.98 -1.34 -10.96
CA TYR A 53 -1.87 -0.64 -11.63
C TYR A 53 -2.03 -0.84 -13.14
N ARG A 54 -1.89 0.23 -13.94
CA ARG A 54 -2.11 0.24 -15.39
C ARG A 54 -3.45 -0.34 -15.83
N GLY A 55 -4.47 -0.14 -15.01
CA GLY A 55 -5.83 -0.63 -15.25
C GLY A 55 -6.05 -2.11 -14.92
N GLU A 56 -5.03 -2.85 -14.52
CA GLU A 56 -5.12 -4.28 -14.19
C GLU A 56 -4.90 -4.52 -12.69
N ARG A 57 -5.22 -5.74 -12.22
CA ARG A 57 -4.95 -6.18 -10.85
C ARG A 57 -3.70 -7.05 -10.86
N HIS A 58 -2.72 -6.66 -10.06
CA HIS A 58 -1.46 -7.38 -9.91
C HIS A 58 -1.35 -7.90 -8.48
N PRO A 59 -1.08 -9.20 -8.28
CA PRO A 59 -0.84 -9.73 -6.95
C PRO A 59 0.45 -9.14 -6.37
N VAL A 60 0.43 -8.92 -5.07
CA VAL A 60 1.56 -8.50 -4.24
C VAL A 60 1.84 -9.63 -3.26
N PRO A 61 2.77 -10.54 -3.58
CA PRO A 61 3.20 -11.56 -2.66
C PRO A 61 3.82 -10.94 -1.41
N VAL A 62 3.74 -11.65 -0.28
CA VAL A 62 4.56 -11.32 0.88
C VAL A 62 6.05 -11.35 0.51
N GLN A 63 6.85 -10.51 1.16
CA GLN A 63 8.28 -10.37 0.93
C GLN A 63 8.66 -9.94 -0.50
N SER A 64 7.79 -9.17 -1.16
CA SER A 64 8.02 -8.64 -2.50
C SER A 64 8.14 -7.11 -2.52
N VAL A 65 8.78 -6.58 -3.56
CA VAL A 65 8.86 -5.15 -3.83
C VAL A 65 7.96 -4.80 -5.01
N SER A 66 7.07 -3.82 -4.82
CA SER A 66 6.29 -3.19 -5.87
C SER A 66 6.83 -1.80 -6.17
N VAL A 67 6.77 -1.40 -7.44
CA VAL A 67 7.18 -0.07 -7.91
C VAL A 67 6.02 0.56 -8.65
N ILE A 68 5.57 1.73 -8.18
CA ILE A 68 4.55 2.53 -8.83
C ILE A 68 5.23 3.76 -9.46
N HIS A 69 4.89 4.03 -10.71
CA HIS A 69 5.47 5.13 -11.47
C HIS A 69 4.78 6.46 -11.14
N PRO A 70 5.50 7.59 -11.26
CA PRO A 70 4.91 8.92 -11.20
C PRO A 70 3.65 9.06 -12.05
N GLY A 71 2.59 9.61 -11.47
CA GLY A 71 1.32 9.88 -12.12
C GLY A 71 0.43 8.66 -12.37
N GLU A 72 0.88 7.45 -12.04
CA GLU A 72 0.05 6.25 -12.22
C GLU A 72 -1.06 6.20 -11.15
N VAL A 73 -2.30 6.09 -11.61
CA VAL A 73 -3.44 5.90 -10.71
C VAL A 73 -3.44 4.47 -10.20
N HIS A 74 -3.36 4.30 -8.89
CA HIS A 74 -3.25 2.99 -8.25
C HIS A 74 -4.06 2.90 -6.95
N ALA A 75 -4.29 1.67 -6.51
CA ALA A 75 -4.92 1.36 -5.22
C ALA A 75 -4.45 0.00 -4.72
N ALA A 76 -4.04 -0.06 -3.45
CA ALA A 76 -3.80 -1.32 -2.75
C ALA A 76 -5.13 -1.95 -2.29
N ARG A 77 -5.19 -3.28 -2.29
CA ARG A 77 -6.33 -4.04 -1.79
C ARG A 77 -5.86 -5.24 -0.99
N ASP A 78 -6.44 -5.39 0.19
CA ASP A 78 -6.35 -6.58 1.02
C ASP A 78 -7.43 -7.56 0.51
N LEU A 79 -7.04 -8.79 0.20
CA LEU A 79 -7.99 -9.80 -0.27
C LEU A 79 -8.72 -10.49 0.87
N ASP A 80 -8.05 -10.63 2.01
CA ASP A 80 -8.52 -11.36 3.18
C ASP A 80 -8.67 -10.45 4.40
N ASP A 81 -9.41 -10.91 5.40
CA ASP A 81 -9.54 -10.24 6.70
C ASP A 81 -8.22 -10.31 7.47
N ARG A 82 -7.75 -9.15 7.93
CA ARG A 82 -6.57 -8.99 8.77
C ARG A 82 -6.83 -9.58 10.16
N GLN A 83 -5.95 -10.46 10.61
CA GLN A 83 -6.00 -11.13 11.90
C GLN A 83 -5.36 -10.31 13.02
#